data_AF-A0A918RQW1-F1
#
_entry.id   AF-A0A918RQW1-F1
#
_cell.length_a   1.000
_cell.length_b   1.000
_cell.length_c   1.000
_cell.angle_alpha   90.00
_cell.angle_beta   90.00
_cell.angle_gamma   90.00
#
_symmetry.space_group_name_H-M   'P 1'
#
loop_
_entity.id
_entity.type
_entity.pdbx_description
1 polymer ?
#
loop_
_entity_poly.entity_id
_entity_poly.type
_entity_poly.pdbx_seq_one_letter_code
_entity_poly.pdbx_strand_id
1 'polypeptide(L)'
;MIPVVNDKYKYILLYSAKSGCTSLRMLYLDVHHDELSEAQRAQLDDYHNLHEVQPYVDGKDYSEYFTYTITRNPYLRIVSAYLDQYVYAKNSGMQRMLGEFPPASGLPDNFIEFLEYLSTVPEGHRDEHVQSQSHFGFAGTIVTTKNRRYKWLGQKPDYAFGVQYYGDIGDFKKHTKRVFKRVFKRDKAKLAEALAHLENSVKHNSSFYGEEDYADAALLSVAELGELVFAPKPQDFYRNTRARELVQQIYAQDFKLFGYDPEAVPNRSASREIAAIPDDLDWQMYRRLNPDLTPDVFYNERLVMRHYLEFGRLEKPARPYKLEAPAGFDWQRYLTLHDDLTAAGIATEQAAIEHYLSYGIRENREI
;
A
#
# COMPACT_ATOMS: atom_id res chain seq x y z
N MET A 1 8.52 13.23 3.89
CA MET A 1 7.37 12.98 4.79
C MET A 1 6.33 14.09 4.63
N ILE A 2 5.05 13.73 4.74
CA ILE A 2 3.88 14.61 4.57
C ILE A 2 3.11 14.70 5.91
N PRO A 3 2.83 15.90 6.44
CA PRO A 3 2.14 16.11 7.70
C PRO A 3 0.61 16.12 7.57
N VAL A 4 -0.06 15.55 8.57
CA VAL A 4 -1.50 15.68 8.83
C VAL A 4 -1.68 16.19 10.25
N VAL A 5 -2.34 17.34 10.40
CA VAL A 5 -2.45 18.04 11.69
C VAL A 5 -3.79 17.76 12.35
N ASN A 6 -3.77 17.14 13.53
CA ASN A 6 -4.97 17.05 14.38
C ASN A 6 -4.93 18.16 15.45
N ASP A 7 -5.73 19.20 15.23
CA ASP A 7 -5.80 20.36 16.13
C ASP A 7 -6.54 20.08 17.45
N LYS A 8 -7.46 19.11 17.47
CA LYS A 8 -8.27 18.75 18.65
C LYS A 8 -7.41 18.07 19.72
N TYR A 9 -6.60 17.08 19.32
CA TYR A 9 -5.73 16.32 20.23
C TYR A 9 -4.26 16.76 20.19
N LYS A 10 -3.96 17.84 19.46
CA LYS A 10 -2.62 18.47 19.41
C LYS A 10 -1.55 17.45 19.03
N TYR A 11 -1.69 16.83 17.87
CA TYR A 11 -0.63 15.98 17.33
C TYR A 11 -0.53 16.11 15.81
N ILE A 12 0.64 15.77 15.27
CA ILE A 12 0.92 15.74 13.84
C ILE A 12 1.34 14.33 13.49
N LEU A 13 0.58 13.72 12.57
CA LEU A 13 0.97 12.48 11.93
C LEU A 13 1.82 12.81 10.71
N LEU A 14 3.02 12.26 10.66
CA LEU A 14 3.92 12.36 9.50
C LEU A 14 3.94 11.01 8.79
N TYR A 15 3.55 10.97 7.52
CA TYR A 15 3.62 9.75 6.72
C TYR A 15 4.62 9.87 5.57
N SER A 16 5.14 8.73 5.13
CA SER A 16 5.99 8.61 3.94
C SER A 16 5.43 7.51 3.05
N ALA A 17 5.50 7.70 1.74
CA ALA A 17 5.12 6.69 0.78
C ALA A 17 5.91 5.39 1.03
N LYS A 18 5.24 4.26 0.80
CA LYS A 18 5.76 2.89 1.04
C LYS A 18 6.12 2.52 2.49
N SER A 19 5.82 3.39 3.47
CA SER A 19 5.98 3.12 4.91
C SER A 19 4.66 2.76 5.60
N GLY A 20 3.75 2.07 4.89
CA GLY A 20 2.42 1.74 5.39
C GLY A 20 1.44 2.94 5.41
N CYS A 21 1.68 3.94 4.55
CA CYS A 21 0.89 5.17 4.50
C CYS A 21 -0.61 4.95 4.28
N THR A 22 -1.01 3.97 3.45
CA THR A 22 -2.45 3.65 3.24
C THR A 22 -3.10 3.20 4.55
N SER A 23 -2.57 2.17 5.20
CA SER A 23 -3.12 1.68 6.47
C SER A 23 -3.14 2.74 7.56
N LEU A 24 -2.12 3.60 7.61
CA LEU A 24 -2.03 4.67 8.59
C LEU A 24 -3.05 5.79 8.35
N ARG A 25 -3.29 6.16 7.08
CA ARG A 25 -4.26 7.19 6.70
C ARG A 25 -5.71 6.70 6.80
N MET A 26 -5.99 5.46 6.42
CA MET A 26 -7.30 4.84 6.63
C MET A 26 -7.64 4.77 8.12
N LEU A 27 -6.72 4.27 8.95
CA LEU A 27 -6.92 4.24 10.41
C LEU A 27 -7.09 5.65 10.98
N TYR A 28 -6.37 6.65 10.46
CA TYR A 28 -6.57 8.03 10.87
C TYR A 28 -8.01 8.49 10.58
N LEU A 29 -8.56 8.21 9.40
CA LEU A 29 -9.94 8.53 9.08
C LEU A 29 -10.93 7.77 9.94
N ASP A 30 -10.75 6.46 10.10
CA ASP A 30 -11.60 5.64 10.97
C ASP A 30 -11.72 6.24 12.38
N VAL A 31 -10.63 6.80 12.89
CA VAL A 31 -10.58 7.40 14.22
C VAL A 31 -11.03 8.87 14.23
N HIS A 32 -10.91 9.63 13.16
CA HIS A 32 -11.08 11.10 13.20
C HIS A 32 -12.16 11.64 12.24
N HIS A 33 -12.86 10.80 11.50
CA HIS A 33 -13.86 11.23 10.52
C HIS A 33 -14.99 12.07 11.15
N ASP A 34 -15.39 11.74 12.39
CA ASP A 34 -16.38 12.46 13.19
C ASP A 34 -15.91 13.86 13.63
N GLU A 35 -14.59 14.12 13.61
CA GLU A 35 -13.98 15.39 14.00
C GLU A 35 -13.87 16.39 12.85
N LEU A 36 -14.02 15.93 11.61
CA LEU A 36 -13.94 16.78 10.44
C LEU A 36 -15.17 17.69 10.34
N SER A 37 -15.01 18.90 9.85
CA SER A 37 -16.15 19.75 9.50
C SER A 37 -16.90 19.21 8.28
N GLU A 38 -18.11 19.69 8.03
CA GLU A 38 -18.87 19.33 6.82
C GLU A 38 -18.11 19.73 5.54
N ALA A 39 -17.48 20.91 5.54
CA ALA A 39 -16.64 21.37 4.44
C ALA A 39 -15.41 20.48 4.23
N GLN A 40 -14.77 20.04 5.31
CA GLN A 40 -13.63 19.11 5.24
C GLN A 40 -14.05 17.75 4.69
N ARG A 41 -15.18 17.20 5.15
CA ARG A 41 -15.71 15.93 4.64
C ARG A 41 -16.07 16.01 3.16
N ALA A 42 -16.62 17.14 2.71
CA ALA A 42 -16.95 17.36 1.30
C ALA A 42 -15.69 17.45 0.39
N GLN A 43 -14.52 17.73 0.95
CA GLN A 43 -13.24 17.80 0.23
C GLN A 43 -12.45 16.49 0.27
N LEU A 44 -12.86 15.49 1.05
CA LEU A 44 -12.13 14.23 1.15
C LEU A 44 -12.17 13.47 -0.18
N ASP A 45 -11.00 13.13 -0.69
CA ASP A 45 -10.80 12.08 -1.68
C ASP A 45 -10.33 10.81 -0.95
N ASP A 46 -11.27 10.21 -0.21
CA ASP A 46 -11.01 9.13 0.73
C ASP A 46 -9.81 9.48 1.63
N TYR A 47 -8.80 8.60 1.73
CA TYR A 47 -7.59 8.82 2.51
C TYR A 47 -6.46 9.52 1.74
N HIS A 48 -6.63 9.83 0.45
CA HIS A 48 -5.53 10.27 -0.41
C HIS A 48 -5.06 11.69 -0.09
N ASN A 49 -5.98 12.59 0.21
CA ASN A 49 -5.71 14.03 0.37
C ASN A 49 -5.81 14.55 1.82
N LEU A 50 -5.63 13.69 2.84
CA LEU A 50 -5.73 14.10 4.25
C LEU A 50 -4.86 15.30 4.64
N HIS A 51 -3.68 15.41 4.02
CA HIS A 51 -2.74 16.51 4.25
C HIS A 51 -3.22 17.84 3.66
N GLU A 52 -4.21 17.83 2.76
CA GLU A 52 -4.88 19.03 2.23
C GLU A 52 -6.06 19.42 3.13
N VAL A 53 -6.79 18.42 3.64
CA VAL A 53 -7.96 18.61 4.51
C VAL A 53 -7.58 19.05 5.92
N GLN A 54 -6.46 18.55 6.44
CA GLN A 54 -5.90 18.89 7.74
C GLN A 54 -4.41 19.30 7.59
N PRO A 55 -4.16 20.45 6.95
CA PRO A 55 -2.84 20.81 6.50
C PRO A 55 -1.95 21.32 7.61
N TYR A 56 -0.65 21.14 7.39
CA TYR A 56 0.35 21.95 8.08
C TYR A 56 0.30 23.38 7.53
N VAL A 57 0.06 24.33 8.42
CA VAL A 57 0.12 25.77 8.13
C VAL A 57 1.47 26.33 8.54
N ASP A 58 2.20 26.92 7.58
CA ASP A 58 3.48 27.58 7.84
C ASP A 58 3.31 28.78 8.79
N GLY A 59 4.28 29.00 9.68
CA GLY A 59 4.24 30.05 10.70
C GLY A 59 3.33 29.80 11.91
N LYS A 60 2.49 28.75 11.92
CA LYS A 60 1.69 28.37 13.10
C LYS A 60 2.57 27.72 14.18
N ASP A 61 2.29 28.01 15.45
CA ASP A 61 3.02 27.43 16.58
C ASP A 61 2.51 26.02 16.89
N TYR A 62 3.36 25.02 16.64
CA TYR A 62 3.12 23.61 16.96
C TYR A 62 3.94 23.11 18.16
N SER A 63 4.48 24.00 18.99
CA SER A 63 5.39 23.63 20.09
C SER A 63 4.76 22.72 21.16
N GLU A 64 3.43 22.68 21.24
CA GLU A 64 2.67 21.79 22.12
C GLU A 64 2.24 20.48 21.44
N TYR A 65 2.42 20.36 20.12
CA TYR A 65 1.92 19.21 19.37
C TYR A 65 2.83 18.01 19.55
N PHE A 66 2.22 16.84 19.72
CA PHE A 66 2.93 15.58 19.64
C PHE A 66 3.17 15.18 18.19
N THR A 67 4.40 14.92 17.77
CA THR A 67 4.68 14.50 16.39
C THR A 67 5.08 13.03 16.35
N TYR A 68 4.52 12.27 15.42
CA TYR A 68 4.94 10.90 15.21
C TYR A 68 4.88 10.46 13.75
N THR A 69 5.60 9.37 13.47
CA THR A 69 5.60 8.72 12.16
C THR A 69 5.66 7.20 12.32
N ILE A 70 5.28 6.49 11.25
CA ILE A 70 5.59 5.07 11.08
C ILE A 70 6.59 4.96 9.93
N THR A 71 7.70 4.29 10.21
CA THR A 71 8.75 4.03 9.24
C THR A 71 8.76 2.56 8.82
N ARG A 72 9.54 2.26 7.80
CA ARG A 72 9.77 0.90 7.31
C ARG A 72 11.26 0.74 7.07
N ASN A 73 11.82 -0.41 7.45
CA ASN A 73 13.19 -0.75 7.12
C ASN A 73 13.51 -0.48 5.63
N PRO A 74 14.60 0.24 5.30
CA PRO A 74 14.94 0.63 3.93
C PRO A 74 14.92 -0.53 2.94
N TYR A 75 15.43 -1.71 3.31
CA TYR A 75 15.43 -2.91 2.47
C TYR A 75 14.02 -3.31 2.04
N LEU A 76 13.08 -3.39 2.99
CA LEU A 76 11.70 -3.76 2.67
C LEU A 76 10.97 -2.68 1.88
N ARG A 77 11.33 -1.41 2.10
CA ARG A 77 10.67 -0.26 1.48
C ARG A 77 11.04 -0.14 0.01
N ILE A 78 12.34 -0.23 -0.32
CA ILE A 78 12.80 -0.03 -1.70
C ILE A 78 12.42 -1.18 -2.63
N VAL A 79 12.40 -2.44 -2.17
CA VAL A 79 11.85 -3.55 -2.98
C VAL A 79 10.38 -3.29 -3.31
N SER A 80 9.58 -2.88 -2.32
CA SER A 80 8.17 -2.55 -2.53
C SER A 80 7.99 -1.37 -3.48
N ALA A 81 8.85 -0.36 -3.41
CA ALA A 81 8.83 0.77 -4.33
C ALA A 81 9.20 0.35 -5.76
N TYR A 82 10.32 -0.37 -5.93
CA TYR A 82 10.79 -0.87 -7.22
C TYR A 82 9.72 -1.72 -7.90
N LEU A 83 9.22 -2.75 -7.21
CA LEU A 83 8.20 -3.64 -7.73
C LEU A 83 6.91 -2.87 -8.08
N ASP A 84 6.29 -2.21 -7.10
CA ASP A 84 4.95 -1.66 -7.30
C ASP A 84 4.95 -0.42 -8.21
N GLN A 85 6.02 0.36 -8.22
CA GLN A 85 6.02 1.69 -8.85
C GLN A 85 6.82 1.73 -10.14
N TYR A 86 7.87 0.92 -10.26
CA TYR A 86 8.73 0.89 -11.43
C TYR A 86 8.41 -0.31 -12.34
N VAL A 87 8.36 -1.52 -11.78
CA VAL A 87 8.08 -2.75 -12.56
C VAL A 87 6.61 -2.80 -12.98
N TYR A 88 5.68 -2.70 -12.01
CA TYR A 88 4.26 -3.03 -12.25
C TYR A 88 3.39 -1.85 -12.67
N ALA A 89 3.44 -0.72 -11.97
CA ALA A 89 2.53 0.40 -12.25
C ALA A 89 3.12 1.47 -13.17
N LYS A 90 4.46 1.55 -13.30
CA LYS A 90 5.16 2.64 -14.01
C LYS A 90 4.59 4.01 -13.65
N ASN A 91 4.52 4.31 -12.36
CA ASN A 91 3.78 5.46 -11.83
C ASN A 91 4.26 6.80 -12.46
N SER A 92 3.39 7.81 -12.49
CA SER A 92 3.68 9.10 -13.13
C SER A 92 4.85 9.87 -12.52
N GLY A 93 5.08 9.74 -11.21
CA GLY A 93 6.20 10.41 -10.55
C GLY A 93 7.55 9.76 -10.87
N MET A 94 7.58 8.44 -11.04
CA MET A 94 8.71 7.67 -11.53
C MET A 94 9.03 8.03 -12.99
N GLN A 95 8.01 8.15 -13.83
CA GLN A 95 8.17 8.63 -15.21
C GLN A 95 8.74 10.06 -15.26
N ARG A 96 8.26 10.94 -14.37
CA ARG A 96 8.79 12.29 -14.25
C ARG A 96 10.27 12.28 -13.84
N MET A 97 10.62 11.51 -12.80
CA MET A 97 11.99 11.38 -12.33
C MET A 97 12.92 10.87 -13.45
N LEU A 98 12.50 9.86 -14.21
CA LEU A 98 13.24 9.33 -15.37
C LEU A 98 13.36 10.33 -16.52
N GLY A 99 12.34 11.16 -16.74
CA GLY A 99 12.37 12.20 -17.78
C GLY A 99 13.27 13.38 -17.42
N GLU A 100 13.23 13.82 -16.16
CA GLU A 100 14.08 14.93 -15.67
C GLU A 100 15.54 14.50 -15.50
N PHE A 101 15.77 13.27 -15.08
CA PHE A 101 17.09 12.68 -14.86
C PHE A 101 17.19 11.38 -15.66
N PRO A 102 17.42 11.43 -16.99
CA PRO A 102 17.51 10.23 -17.81
C PRO A 102 18.74 9.39 -17.44
N PRO A 103 18.59 8.06 -17.29
CA PRO A 103 19.74 7.19 -17.05
C PRO A 103 20.68 7.15 -18.26
N ALA A 104 22.00 7.10 -18.01
CA ALA A 104 23.02 7.16 -19.05
C ALA A 104 23.04 5.95 -20.01
N SER A 105 22.65 4.78 -19.52
CA SER A 105 22.77 3.49 -20.24
C SER A 105 21.44 2.92 -20.71
N GLY A 106 20.38 3.75 -20.76
CA GLY A 106 19.01 3.29 -20.99
C GLY A 106 18.26 3.00 -19.70
N LEU A 107 16.97 2.65 -19.82
CA LEU A 107 16.14 2.38 -18.64
C LEU A 107 16.69 1.19 -17.85
N PRO A 108 16.77 1.29 -16.50
CA PRO A 108 17.17 0.18 -15.66
C PRO A 108 16.34 -1.09 -15.91
N ASP A 109 17.01 -2.19 -16.28
CA ASP A 109 16.30 -3.43 -16.56
C ASP A 109 16.26 -4.37 -15.36
N ASN A 110 17.02 -4.13 -14.31
CA ASN A 110 16.97 -4.94 -13.09
C ASN A 110 17.09 -4.09 -11.82
N PHE A 111 17.00 -4.73 -10.66
CA PHE A 111 17.00 -4.01 -9.38
C PHE A 111 18.33 -3.33 -9.09
N ILE A 112 19.46 -3.91 -9.50
CA ILE A 112 20.78 -3.31 -9.30
C ILE A 112 20.91 -2.04 -10.13
N GLU A 113 20.63 -2.12 -11.43
CA GLU A 113 20.64 -0.96 -12.33
C GLU A 113 19.70 0.14 -11.84
N PHE A 114 18.55 -0.24 -11.27
CA PHE A 114 17.60 0.71 -10.72
C PHE A 114 18.17 1.45 -9.51
N LEU A 115 18.85 0.74 -8.60
CA LEU A 115 19.53 1.35 -7.46
C LEU A 115 20.72 2.21 -7.89
N GLU A 116 21.50 1.76 -8.87
CA GLU A 116 22.62 2.53 -9.42
C GLU A 116 22.12 3.82 -10.04
N TYR A 117 21.07 3.76 -10.85
CA TYR A 117 20.38 4.93 -11.35
C TYR A 117 19.89 5.85 -10.22
N LEU A 118 19.20 5.31 -9.21
CA LEU A 118 18.70 6.09 -8.07
C LEU A 118 19.83 6.81 -7.31
N SER A 119 21.02 6.20 -7.24
CA SER A 119 22.20 6.83 -6.61
C SER A 119 22.66 8.10 -7.34
N THR A 120 22.33 8.25 -8.63
CA THR A 120 22.64 9.42 -9.45
C THR A 120 21.60 10.54 -9.34
N VAL A 121 20.36 10.22 -8.95
CA VAL A 121 19.27 11.20 -8.82
C VAL A 121 19.38 11.92 -7.47
N PRO A 122 19.44 13.26 -7.44
CA PRO A 122 19.46 14.00 -6.18
C PRO A 122 18.22 13.73 -5.32
N GLU A 123 18.40 13.61 -4.01
CA GLU A 123 17.35 13.22 -3.06
C GLU A 123 16.03 14.01 -3.20
N GLY A 124 16.10 15.33 -3.38
CA GLY A 124 14.93 16.20 -3.53
C GLY A 124 14.17 16.05 -4.85
N HIS A 125 14.75 15.36 -5.83
CA HIS A 125 14.17 15.09 -7.14
C HIS A 125 13.73 13.63 -7.33
N ARG A 126 13.97 12.78 -6.32
CA ARG A 126 13.48 11.41 -6.33
C ARG A 126 11.97 11.39 -6.16
N ASP A 127 11.30 10.47 -6.85
CA ASP A 127 9.90 10.19 -6.58
C ASP A 127 9.69 9.83 -5.10
N GLU A 128 8.57 10.27 -4.53
CA GLU A 128 8.28 10.12 -3.10
C GLU A 128 8.33 8.68 -2.59
N HIS A 129 8.07 7.69 -3.45
CA HIS A 129 8.09 6.27 -3.10
C HIS A 129 9.50 5.71 -2.90
N VAL A 130 10.51 6.34 -3.53
CA VAL A 130 11.92 5.94 -3.46
C VAL A 130 12.79 6.96 -2.75
N GLN A 131 12.27 8.16 -2.48
CA GLN A 131 12.90 9.15 -1.63
C GLN A 131 13.06 8.63 -0.18
N SER A 132 14.15 8.96 0.50
CA SER A 132 14.44 8.53 1.87
C SER A 132 13.37 9.02 2.85
N GLN A 133 13.11 8.24 3.89
CA GLN A 133 12.13 8.62 4.91
C GLN A 133 12.63 9.78 5.77
N SER A 134 13.94 9.92 5.92
CA SER A 134 14.57 11.07 6.55
C SER A 134 14.41 12.36 5.76
N HIS A 135 13.96 12.30 4.50
CA HIS A 135 13.65 13.47 3.71
C HIS A 135 12.27 14.04 4.06
N PHE A 136 12.21 15.34 4.31
CA PHE A 136 10.99 16.10 4.53
C PHE A 136 10.72 16.98 3.32
N GLY A 137 9.60 16.73 2.62
CA GLY A 137 9.21 17.52 1.44
C GLY A 137 8.87 18.98 1.79
N PHE A 138 8.75 19.29 3.08
CA PHE A 138 8.69 20.64 3.61
C PHE A 138 10.08 20.96 4.16
N ALA A 139 10.93 21.58 3.34
CA ALA A 139 12.27 22.03 3.73
C ALA A 139 12.27 23.11 4.85
N GLY A 140 11.08 23.52 5.32
CA GLY A 140 10.92 24.27 6.56
C GLY A 140 11.05 23.34 7.76
N THR A 141 11.92 23.68 8.70
CA THR A 141 11.99 22.98 9.98
C THR A 141 10.60 23.00 10.63
N ILE A 142 10.07 21.85 11.07
CA ILE A 142 8.97 21.81 12.04
C ILE A 142 9.56 22.36 13.35
N VAL A 143 9.71 23.68 13.45
CA VAL A 143 10.44 24.33 14.54
C VAL A 143 9.60 24.25 15.81
N THR A 144 9.97 23.35 16.72
CA THR A 144 9.50 23.42 18.10
C THR A 144 10.41 24.40 18.87
N THR A 145 10.16 25.71 18.80
CA THR A 145 11.06 26.71 19.41
C THR A 145 11.08 26.70 20.96
N LYS A 146 10.16 26.00 21.65
CA LYS A 146 9.89 26.33 23.07
C LYS A 146 9.81 25.23 24.13
N ASN A 147 10.06 23.94 23.86
CA ASN A 147 9.85 22.90 24.89
C ASN A 147 11.12 22.18 25.38
N ARG A 148 11.61 22.61 26.56
CA ARG A 148 12.69 21.96 27.35
C ARG A 148 12.34 20.57 27.91
N ARG A 149 11.07 20.13 27.82
CA ARG A 149 10.56 18.91 28.46
C ARG A 149 10.97 17.57 27.81
N TYR A 150 11.62 17.59 26.65
CA TYR A 150 11.90 16.37 25.87
C TYR A 150 13.35 15.88 25.94
N LYS A 151 14.09 16.26 27.00
CA LYS A 151 15.48 15.83 27.28
C LYS A 151 15.69 14.32 27.46
N TRP A 152 14.62 13.51 27.56
CA TRP A 152 14.68 12.11 27.99
C TRP A 152 14.58 11.07 26.85
N LEU A 153 14.39 11.50 25.60
CA LEU A 153 14.62 10.65 24.44
C LEU A 153 16.06 10.90 23.98
N GLY A 154 16.87 9.85 23.99
CA GLY A 154 18.31 9.89 23.74
C GLY A 154 18.68 10.76 22.54
N GLN A 155 19.78 11.51 22.73
CA GLN A 155 20.52 12.31 21.76
C GLN A 155 19.82 12.47 20.42
N LYS A 156 19.17 13.63 20.23
CA LYS A 156 18.89 14.12 18.88
C LYS A 156 20.21 14.04 18.11
N PRO A 157 20.28 13.32 16.97
CA PRO A 157 21.23 13.74 15.95
C PRO A 157 20.98 15.22 15.76
N ASP A 158 22.03 16.03 15.85
CA ASP A 158 21.99 17.36 15.24
C ASP A 158 21.36 17.15 13.85
N TYR A 159 20.34 17.93 13.48
CA TYR A 159 19.49 17.77 12.29
C TYR A 159 18.25 16.83 12.37
N ALA A 160 17.94 16.20 13.51
CA ALA A 160 16.68 15.44 13.64
C ALA A 160 15.48 16.37 13.77
N PHE A 161 14.79 16.55 12.64
CA PHE A 161 13.47 17.16 12.47
C PHE A 161 12.52 16.77 13.59
N GLY A 162 11.57 17.67 13.91
CA GLY A 162 10.72 17.66 15.09
C GLY A 162 9.81 16.45 15.33
N VAL A 163 10.07 15.25 14.80
CA VAL A 163 9.48 13.95 15.15
C VAL A 163 9.85 13.56 16.58
N GLN A 164 8.85 13.36 17.43
CA GLN A 164 9.05 12.95 18.82
C GLN A 164 8.90 11.46 19.04
N TYR A 165 8.33 10.75 18.07
CA TYR A 165 8.17 9.30 18.12
C TYR A 165 8.15 8.70 16.71
N TYR A 166 8.80 7.55 16.55
CA TYR A 166 8.62 6.72 15.37
C TYR A 166 8.41 5.27 15.77
N GLY A 167 7.83 4.49 14.87
CA GLY A 167 7.68 3.06 15.01
C GLY A 167 7.88 2.36 13.68
N ASP A 168 8.42 1.14 13.70
CA ASP A 168 8.55 0.32 12.49
C ASP A 168 7.18 -0.31 12.14
N ILE A 169 6.87 -0.36 10.85
CA ILE A 169 5.63 -0.93 10.31
C ILE A 169 5.47 -2.43 10.61
N GLY A 170 6.56 -3.15 10.88
CA GLY A 170 6.53 -4.53 11.36
C GLY A 170 5.81 -4.69 12.69
N ASP A 171 5.86 -3.65 13.54
CA ASP A 171 5.22 -3.58 14.85
C ASP A 171 4.05 -2.56 14.87
N PHE A 172 3.38 -2.35 13.73
CA PHE A 172 2.37 -1.29 13.53
C PHE A 172 1.38 -1.14 14.69
N LYS A 173 0.63 -2.19 15.04
CA LYS A 173 -0.38 -2.15 16.12
C LYS A 173 0.24 -1.74 17.47
N LYS A 174 1.43 -2.24 17.79
CA LYS A 174 2.13 -1.92 19.05
C LYS A 174 2.52 -0.44 19.11
N HIS A 175 3.08 0.10 18.03
CA HIS A 175 3.48 1.50 17.95
C HIS A 175 2.27 2.44 17.96
N THR A 176 1.25 2.14 17.16
CA THR A 176 0.02 2.94 17.10
C THR A 176 -0.72 2.95 18.44
N LYS A 177 -0.81 1.81 19.13
CA LYS A 177 -1.38 1.72 20.49
C LYS A 177 -0.66 2.61 21.49
N ARG A 178 0.68 2.71 21.42
CA ARG A 178 1.47 3.62 22.27
C ARG A 178 1.16 5.08 21.97
N VAL A 179 1.04 5.43 20.69
CA VAL A 179 0.67 6.78 20.25
C VAL A 179 -0.74 7.13 20.74
N PHE A 180 -1.75 6.29 20.50
CA PHE A 180 -3.12 6.55 20.93
C PHE A 180 -3.24 6.72 22.44
N LYS A 181 -2.56 5.88 23.25
CA LYS A 181 -2.50 6.05 24.70
C LYS A 181 -1.91 7.40 25.13
N ARG A 182 -0.99 7.96 24.36
CA ARG A 182 -0.39 9.27 24.62
C ARG A 182 -1.29 10.42 24.18
N VAL A 183 -1.81 10.34 22.95
CA VAL A 183 -2.65 11.36 22.32
C VAL A 183 -3.98 11.49 23.06
N PHE A 184 -4.66 10.38 23.32
CA PHE A 184 -5.98 10.34 23.96
C PHE A 184 -5.89 10.16 25.48
N LYS A 185 -4.76 10.45 26.12
CA LYS A 185 -4.55 10.20 27.57
C LYS A 185 -5.59 10.90 28.48
N ARG A 186 -6.24 11.95 27.98
CA ARG A 186 -7.29 12.72 28.68
C ARG A 186 -8.72 12.41 28.21
N ASP A 187 -8.87 11.64 27.13
CA ASP A 187 -10.16 11.26 26.56
C ASP A 187 -10.25 9.73 26.50
N LYS A 188 -10.80 9.14 27.57
CA LYS A 188 -10.88 7.69 27.70
C LYS A 188 -11.86 7.06 26.70
N ALA A 189 -12.91 7.78 26.32
CA ALA A 189 -13.89 7.31 25.36
C ALA A 189 -13.25 7.22 23.98
N LYS A 190 -12.59 8.31 23.54
CA LYS A 190 -11.88 8.30 22.26
C LYS A 190 -10.74 7.29 22.23
N LEU A 191 -10.02 7.10 23.34
CA LEU A 191 -9.01 6.06 23.42
C LEU A 191 -9.60 4.66 23.19
N ALA A 192 -10.74 4.34 23.81
CA ALA A 192 -11.36 3.02 23.65
C ALA A 192 -11.82 2.80 22.20
N GLU A 193 -12.47 3.80 21.60
CA GLU A 193 -12.88 3.80 20.19
C GLU A 193 -11.69 3.61 19.25
N ALA A 194 -10.64 4.42 19.41
CA ALA A 194 -9.44 4.35 18.56
C ALA A 194 -8.72 2.99 18.67
N LEU A 195 -8.72 2.37 19.86
CA LEU A 195 -8.18 1.03 20.03
C LEU A 195 -9.05 -0.04 19.38
N ALA A 196 -10.38 0.12 19.36
CA ALA A 196 -11.27 -0.79 18.65
C ALA A 196 -11.05 -0.73 17.13
N HIS A 197 -10.94 0.47 16.55
CA HIS A 197 -10.57 0.65 15.14
C HIS A 197 -9.20 0.05 14.84
N LEU A 198 -8.21 0.26 15.70
CA LEU A 198 -6.89 -0.35 15.53
C LEU A 198 -6.92 -1.88 15.54
N GLU A 199 -7.74 -2.50 16.40
CA GLU A 199 -7.83 -3.96 16.41
C GLU A 199 -8.48 -4.52 15.15
N ASN A 200 -9.48 -3.82 14.62
CA ASN A 200 -10.17 -4.17 13.38
C ASN A 200 -9.42 -3.74 12.11
N SER A 201 -8.38 -2.92 12.23
CA SER A 201 -7.62 -2.44 11.07
C SER A 201 -6.95 -3.60 10.33
N VAL A 202 -7.17 -3.64 9.02
CA VAL A 202 -6.56 -4.62 8.12
C VAL A 202 -5.33 -3.99 7.49
N LYS A 203 -4.24 -4.77 7.44
CA LYS A 203 -3.04 -4.35 6.73
C LYS A 203 -3.23 -4.60 5.24
N HIS A 204 -3.16 -3.54 4.45
CA HIS A 204 -3.12 -3.65 3.00
C HIS A 204 -1.67 -3.91 2.57
N ASN A 205 -1.44 -5.08 1.96
CA ASN A 205 -0.17 -5.41 1.34
C ASN A 205 -0.22 -4.99 -0.12
N SER A 206 0.79 -4.26 -0.59
CA SER A 206 0.83 -3.78 -1.98
C SER A 206 1.38 -4.80 -2.97
N SER A 207 2.09 -5.82 -2.47
CA SER A 207 2.64 -6.93 -3.26
C SER A 207 2.40 -8.25 -2.53
N PHE A 208 2.05 -9.30 -3.27
CA PHE A 208 2.01 -10.67 -2.79
C PHE A 208 3.34 -11.36 -3.11
N TYR A 209 3.99 -11.93 -2.09
CA TYR A 209 5.27 -12.63 -2.23
C TYR A 209 5.06 -14.13 -2.33
N GLY A 210 5.67 -14.76 -3.35
CA GLY A 210 5.54 -16.19 -3.61
C GLY A 210 6.30 -17.07 -2.62
N GLU A 211 6.05 -18.39 -2.69
CA GLU A 211 6.79 -19.38 -1.90
C GLU A 211 8.21 -19.61 -2.41
N GLU A 212 8.40 -19.51 -3.74
CA GLU A 212 9.68 -19.71 -4.41
C GLU A 212 10.77 -18.76 -3.87
N ASP A 213 11.98 -19.30 -3.74
CA ASP A 213 13.19 -18.56 -3.38
C ASP A 213 13.97 -18.23 -4.65
N TYR A 214 14.20 -16.95 -4.90
CA TYR A 214 14.94 -16.51 -6.09
C TYR A 214 16.39 -16.16 -5.70
N ALA A 215 17.35 -17.01 -6.06
CA ALA A 215 18.76 -16.77 -5.72
C ALA A 215 19.32 -15.45 -6.28
N ASP A 216 18.86 -15.08 -7.48
CA ASP A 216 19.32 -13.91 -8.24
C ASP A 216 18.18 -12.92 -8.51
N ALA A 217 17.25 -12.73 -7.58
CA ALA A 217 16.10 -11.83 -7.75
C ALA A 217 16.50 -10.40 -8.18
N ALA A 218 17.68 -9.94 -7.73
CA ALA A 218 18.19 -8.61 -8.08
C ALA A 218 18.64 -8.46 -9.54
N LEU A 219 18.87 -9.57 -10.24
CA LEU A 219 19.29 -9.60 -11.64
C LEU A 219 18.17 -9.97 -12.61
N LEU A 220 17.01 -10.38 -12.11
CA LEU A 220 15.82 -10.59 -12.95
C LEU A 220 15.49 -9.28 -13.68
N SER A 221 15.26 -9.40 -14.98
CA SER A 221 14.82 -8.29 -15.81
C SER A 221 13.43 -7.79 -15.39
N VAL A 222 13.09 -6.55 -15.74
CA VAL A 222 11.76 -5.99 -15.53
C VAL A 222 10.72 -6.84 -16.27
N ALA A 223 11.07 -7.39 -17.44
CA ALA A 223 10.23 -8.30 -18.20
C ALA A 223 9.99 -9.61 -17.43
N GLU A 224 11.04 -10.28 -16.97
CA GLU A 224 10.91 -11.52 -16.18
C GLU A 224 10.09 -11.30 -14.90
N LEU A 225 10.34 -10.23 -14.16
CA LEU A 225 9.56 -9.87 -12.98
C LEU A 225 8.08 -9.58 -13.29
N GLY A 226 7.80 -9.07 -14.50
CA GLY A 226 6.47 -8.77 -15.00
C GLY A 226 5.62 -10.01 -15.29
N GLU A 227 6.27 -11.12 -15.68
CA GLU A 227 5.62 -12.41 -15.93
C GLU A 227 5.30 -13.19 -14.65
N LEU A 228 5.92 -12.83 -13.52
CA LEU A 228 5.65 -13.50 -12.24
C LEU A 228 4.26 -13.15 -11.68
N VAL A 229 3.49 -14.20 -11.39
CA VAL A 229 2.19 -14.09 -10.68
C VAL A 229 2.40 -13.54 -9.27
N PHE A 230 3.41 -14.05 -8.55
CA PHE A 230 3.80 -13.56 -7.23
C PHE A 230 5.24 -13.08 -7.25
N ALA A 231 5.51 -11.98 -6.55
CA ALA A 231 6.84 -11.38 -6.57
C ALA A 231 7.84 -12.20 -5.73
N PRO A 232 9.14 -12.12 -6.04
CA PRO A 232 10.20 -12.62 -5.16
C PRO A 232 10.11 -11.96 -3.78
N LYS A 233 10.52 -12.67 -2.73
CA LYS A 233 10.51 -12.12 -1.38
C LYS A 233 11.59 -11.03 -1.27
N PRO A 234 11.39 -9.97 -0.45
CA PRO A 234 12.35 -8.87 -0.37
C PRO A 234 13.79 -9.29 -0.07
N GLN A 235 13.99 -10.29 0.79
CA GLN A 235 15.34 -10.77 1.13
C GLN A 235 16.09 -11.38 -0.06
N ASP A 236 15.39 -11.86 -1.09
CA ASP A 236 16.00 -12.51 -2.24
C ASP A 236 16.79 -11.51 -3.10
N PHE A 237 16.33 -10.26 -3.18
CA PHE A 237 17.06 -9.17 -3.84
C PHE A 237 18.40 -8.82 -3.18
N TYR A 238 18.60 -9.24 -1.93
CA TYR A 238 19.77 -8.88 -1.13
C TYR A 238 20.74 -10.02 -0.93
N ARG A 239 20.51 -11.18 -1.57
CA ARG A 239 21.54 -12.22 -1.75
C ARG A 239 22.72 -11.65 -2.55
N ASN A 240 22.43 -10.71 -3.46
CA ASN A 240 23.45 -9.93 -4.14
C ASN A 240 24.05 -8.85 -3.21
N THR A 241 25.38 -8.88 -3.04
CA THR A 241 26.10 -7.92 -2.17
C THR A 241 26.04 -6.49 -2.69
N ARG A 242 26.10 -6.28 -4.01
CA ARG A 242 26.05 -4.94 -4.61
C ARG A 242 24.71 -4.25 -4.33
N ALA A 243 23.60 -4.99 -4.41
CA ALA A 243 22.28 -4.48 -4.05
C ALA A 243 22.22 -4.03 -2.57
N ARG A 244 22.84 -4.79 -1.65
CA ARG A 244 22.93 -4.42 -0.23
C ARG A 244 23.71 -3.13 -0.04
N GLU A 245 24.91 -3.03 -0.60
CA GLU A 245 25.78 -1.85 -0.51
C GLU A 245 25.09 -0.59 -1.03
N LEU A 246 24.43 -0.68 -2.18
CA LEU A 246 23.70 0.45 -2.77
C LEU A 246 22.57 0.94 -1.87
N VAL A 247 21.77 0.04 -1.29
CA VAL A 247 20.69 0.44 -0.36
C VAL A 247 21.26 1.07 0.90
N GLN A 248 22.33 0.51 1.47
CA GLN A 248 23.01 1.09 2.64
C GLN A 248 23.52 2.49 2.33
N GLN A 249 24.10 2.72 1.15
CA GLN A 249 24.60 4.02 0.72
C GLN A 249 23.47 5.03 0.47
N ILE A 250 22.46 4.64 -0.32
CA ILE A 250 21.35 5.52 -0.73
C ILE A 250 20.54 5.96 0.48
N TYR A 251 20.34 5.06 1.46
CA TYR A 251 19.48 5.29 2.62
C TYR A 251 20.27 5.33 3.95
N ALA A 252 21.57 5.66 3.92
CA ALA A 252 22.42 5.69 5.11
C ALA A 252 21.82 6.51 6.27
N GLN A 253 21.18 7.64 5.93
CA GLN A 253 20.52 8.50 6.90
C GLN A 253 19.27 7.85 7.52
N ASP A 254 18.50 7.06 6.78
CA ASP A 254 17.36 6.32 7.33
C ASP A 254 17.83 5.26 8.33
N PHE A 255 18.88 4.49 8.00
CA PHE A 255 19.45 3.50 8.91
C PHE A 255 19.89 4.16 10.23
N LYS A 256 20.66 5.24 10.13
CA LYS A 256 21.15 6.00 11.28
C LYS A 256 20.03 6.63 12.10
N LEU A 257 19.09 7.32 11.46
CA LEU A 257 18.05 8.09 12.14
C LEU A 257 17.02 7.21 12.84
N PHE A 258 16.65 6.09 12.22
CA PHE A 258 15.61 5.20 12.73
C PHE A 258 16.17 3.94 13.43
N GLY A 259 17.50 3.86 13.60
CA GLY A 259 18.15 2.80 14.35
C GLY A 259 17.99 1.41 13.70
N TYR A 260 17.92 1.36 12.36
CA TYR A 260 17.97 0.09 11.65
C TYR A 260 19.42 -0.37 11.53
N ASP A 261 19.66 -1.66 11.77
CA ASP A 261 20.95 -2.28 11.52
C ASP A 261 21.14 -2.48 10.01
N PRO A 262 22.15 -1.85 9.38
CA PRO A 262 22.40 -1.99 7.95
C PRO A 262 22.81 -3.42 7.55
N GLU A 263 23.28 -4.25 8.48
CA GLU A 263 23.64 -5.64 8.18
C GLU A 263 22.44 -6.60 8.33
N ALA A 264 21.35 -6.14 8.95
CA ALA A 264 20.18 -6.96 9.22
C ALA A 264 19.11 -6.83 8.12
N VAL A 265 19.30 -7.55 7.02
CA VAL A 265 18.27 -7.68 5.97
C VAL A 265 17.05 -8.42 6.54
N PRO A 266 15.85 -7.81 6.56
CA PRO A 266 14.67 -8.45 7.12
C PRO A 266 14.20 -9.63 6.27
N ASN A 267 13.88 -10.75 6.92
CA ASN A 267 13.28 -11.92 6.29
C ASN A 267 11.75 -11.83 6.28
N ARG A 268 11.12 -12.05 5.12
CA ARG A 268 9.67 -12.14 4.95
C ARG A 268 9.26 -13.54 4.49
N SER A 269 8.20 -14.07 5.10
CA SER A 269 7.52 -15.25 4.58
C SER A 269 6.75 -14.91 3.30
N ALA A 270 6.38 -15.95 2.55
CA ALA A 270 5.37 -15.85 1.53
C ALA A 270 4.06 -15.24 2.09
N SER A 271 3.29 -14.62 1.21
CA SER A 271 1.98 -14.08 1.52
C SER A 271 1.02 -15.21 1.83
N ARG A 272 0.50 -15.26 3.06
CA ARG A 272 -0.43 -16.31 3.51
C ARG A 272 -1.76 -16.26 2.73
N GLU A 273 -2.09 -15.10 2.19
CA GLU A 273 -3.27 -14.87 1.37
C GLU A 273 -3.27 -15.75 0.11
N ILE A 274 -2.10 -16.14 -0.41
CA ILE A 274 -1.97 -17.01 -1.58
C ILE A 274 -2.65 -18.37 -1.34
N ALA A 275 -2.65 -18.88 -0.10
CA ALA A 275 -3.34 -20.13 0.25
C ALA A 275 -4.88 -20.04 0.16
N ALA A 276 -5.44 -18.84 -0.05
CA ALA A 276 -6.87 -18.66 -0.30
C ALA A 276 -7.24 -18.79 -1.79
N ILE A 277 -6.27 -18.97 -2.69
CA ILE A 277 -6.52 -19.20 -4.11
C ILE A 277 -6.95 -20.66 -4.29
N PRO A 278 -8.12 -20.93 -4.90
CA PRO A 278 -8.52 -22.28 -5.27
C PRO A 278 -7.53 -22.89 -6.27
N ASP A 279 -7.16 -24.16 -6.05
CA ASP A 279 -6.26 -24.89 -6.96
C ASP A 279 -6.82 -24.99 -8.39
N ASP A 280 -8.15 -24.92 -8.55
CA ASP A 280 -8.87 -24.97 -9.81
C ASP A 280 -9.22 -23.57 -10.39
N LEU A 281 -8.68 -22.50 -9.82
CA LEU A 281 -8.91 -21.15 -10.34
C LEU A 281 -8.17 -20.96 -11.67
N ASP A 282 -8.95 -20.85 -12.74
CA ASP A 282 -8.47 -20.42 -14.05
C ASP A 282 -8.70 -18.91 -14.21
N TRP A 283 -7.62 -18.15 -14.41
CA TRP A 283 -7.71 -16.69 -14.49
C TRP A 283 -8.47 -16.19 -15.72
N GLN A 284 -8.47 -16.95 -16.82
CA GLN A 284 -9.21 -16.61 -18.03
C GLN A 284 -10.70 -16.83 -17.83
N MET A 285 -11.09 -17.92 -17.17
CA MET A 285 -12.45 -18.19 -16.73
C MET A 285 -12.94 -17.14 -15.74
N TYR A 286 -12.13 -16.79 -14.74
CA TYR A 286 -12.45 -15.73 -13.80
C TYR A 286 -12.75 -14.42 -14.52
N ARG A 287 -11.91 -13.99 -15.47
CA ARG A 287 -12.18 -12.78 -16.26
C ARG A 287 -13.43 -12.92 -17.12
N ARG A 288 -13.65 -14.08 -17.75
CA ARG A 288 -14.84 -14.36 -18.58
C ARG A 288 -16.14 -14.21 -17.79
N LEU A 289 -16.18 -14.73 -16.57
CA LEU A 289 -17.34 -14.62 -15.67
C LEU A 289 -17.45 -13.26 -14.97
N ASN A 290 -16.46 -12.38 -15.14
CA ASN A 290 -16.43 -11.05 -14.56
C ASN A 290 -16.13 -10.00 -15.65
N PRO A 291 -17.05 -9.80 -16.61
CA PRO A 291 -16.85 -8.94 -17.79
C PRO A 291 -16.58 -7.46 -17.48
N ASP A 292 -16.86 -7.00 -16.26
CA ASP A 292 -16.49 -5.68 -15.77
C ASP A 292 -14.97 -5.53 -15.52
N LEU A 293 -14.23 -6.64 -15.43
CA LEU A 293 -12.77 -6.66 -15.39
C LEU A 293 -12.23 -6.48 -16.82
N THR A 294 -12.03 -5.24 -17.21
CA THR A 294 -11.70 -4.89 -18.58
C THR A 294 -10.34 -5.46 -19.02
N PRO A 295 -10.20 -5.98 -20.25
CA PRO A 295 -8.96 -6.61 -20.70
C PRO A 295 -7.74 -5.70 -20.74
N ASP A 296 -7.93 -4.39 -20.85
CA ASP A 296 -6.85 -3.39 -20.80
C ASP A 296 -6.23 -3.25 -19.41
N VAL A 297 -7.02 -3.49 -18.35
CA VAL A 297 -6.56 -3.46 -16.96
C VAL A 297 -6.16 -4.84 -16.47
N PHE A 298 -6.91 -5.88 -16.84
CA PHE A 298 -6.73 -7.28 -16.40
C PHE A 298 -6.27 -8.18 -17.55
N TYR A 299 -5.06 -7.92 -18.04
CA TYR A 299 -4.50 -8.57 -19.22
C TYR A 299 -3.68 -9.84 -18.92
N ASN A 300 -3.29 -10.08 -17.67
CA ASN A 300 -2.49 -11.26 -17.29
C ASN A 300 -2.98 -11.92 -15.99
N GLU A 301 -2.48 -13.13 -15.74
CA GLU A 301 -2.82 -13.95 -14.57
C GLU A 301 -2.55 -13.23 -13.25
N ARG A 302 -1.39 -12.58 -13.13
CA ARG A 302 -0.99 -11.79 -11.96
C ARG A 302 -2.07 -10.78 -11.53
N LEU A 303 -2.57 -9.97 -12.46
CA LEU A 303 -3.56 -8.93 -12.18
C LEU A 303 -4.89 -9.55 -11.74
N VAL A 304 -5.28 -10.68 -12.35
CA VAL A 304 -6.50 -11.42 -11.99
C VAL A 304 -6.37 -12.06 -10.61
N MET A 305 -5.27 -12.76 -10.32
CA MET A 305 -5.01 -13.39 -9.03
C MET A 305 -4.98 -12.36 -7.92
N ARG A 306 -4.34 -11.21 -8.17
CA ARG A 306 -4.36 -10.06 -7.25
C ARG A 306 -5.78 -9.57 -6.99
N HIS A 307 -6.57 -9.36 -8.05
CA HIS A 307 -7.96 -8.92 -7.91
C HIS A 307 -8.80 -9.92 -7.12
N TYR A 308 -8.67 -11.22 -7.41
CA TYR A 308 -9.38 -12.26 -6.67
C TYR A 308 -9.06 -12.22 -5.17
N LEU A 309 -7.78 -12.08 -4.82
CA LEU A 309 -7.32 -12.05 -3.43
C LEU A 309 -7.75 -10.80 -2.66
N GLU A 310 -7.69 -9.63 -3.29
CA GLU A 310 -7.97 -8.32 -2.68
C GLU A 310 -9.45 -7.97 -2.66
N PHE A 311 -10.21 -8.39 -3.68
CA PHE A 311 -11.60 -7.96 -3.88
C PHE A 311 -12.53 -9.14 -4.12
N GLY A 312 -12.29 -9.91 -5.18
CA GLY A 312 -13.31 -10.84 -5.72
C GLY A 312 -13.84 -11.86 -4.72
N ARG A 313 -12.97 -12.47 -3.91
CA ARG A 313 -13.38 -13.44 -2.88
C ARG A 313 -14.02 -12.82 -1.64
N LEU A 314 -13.86 -11.50 -1.46
CA LEU A 314 -14.35 -10.75 -0.29
C LEU A 314 -15.68 -10.04 -0.57
N GLU A 315 -16.06 -9.90 -1.84
CA GLU A 315 -17.37 -9.39 -2.27
C GLU A 315 -18.52 -10.29 -1.77
N LYS A 316 -19.73 -9.72 -1.74
CA LYS A 316 -20.95 -10.41 -1.28
C LYS A 316 -22.08 -10.24 -2.31
N PRO A 317 -22.43 -11.29 -3.07
CA PRO A 317 -21.76 -12.60 -3.11
C PRO A 317 -20.34 -12.52 -3.69
N ALA A 318 -19.50 -13.51 -3.36
CA ALA A 318 -18.17 -13.60 -3.92
C ALA A 318 -18.23 -13.79 -5.44
N ARG A 319 -17.26 -13.23 -6.15
CA ARG A 319 -17.22 -13.32 -7.61
C ARG A 319 -17.05 -14.77 -8.08
N PRO A 320 -17.82 -15.21 -9.09
CA PRO A 320 -17.67 -16.53 -9.65
C PRO A 320 -16.31 -16.66 -10.34
N TYR A 321 -15.62 -17.78 -10.09
CA TYR A 321 -14.32 -18.08 -10.69
C TYR A 321 -14.33 -19.35 -11.56
N LYS A 322 -15.41 -20.12 -11.49
CA LYS A 322 -15.65 -21.33 -12.27
C LYS A 322 -17.12 -21.41 -12.69
N LEU A 323 -17.36 -22.11 -13.79
CA LEU A 323 -18.68 -22.29 -14.36
C LEU A 323 -19.44 -23.38 -13.58
N GLU A 324 -19.93 -23.02 -12.39
CA GLU A 324 -20.69 -23.90 -11.51
C GLU A 324 -22.03 -23.25 -11.16
N ALA A 325 -23.12 -23.97 -11.40
CA ALA A 325 -24.45 -23.49 -11.09
C ALA A 325 -24.62 -23.32 -9.57
N PRO A 326 -25.23 -22.21 -9.09
CA PRO A 326 -25.51 -22.08 -7.67
C PRO A 326 -26.53 -23.15 -7.22
N ALA A 327 -26.52 -23.46 -5.93
CA ALA A 327 -27.44 -24.43 -5.36
C ALA A 327 -28.90 -24.04 -5.66
N GLY A 328 -29.65 -24.96 -6.28
CA GLY A 328 -31.05 -24.76 -6.63
C GLY A 328 -31.30 -24.04 -7.96
N PHE A 329 -30.27 -23.75 -8.75
CA PHE A 329 -30.43 -23.15 -10.08
C PHE A 329 -31.15 -24.10 -11.04
N ASP A 330 -32.34 -23.71 -11.49
CA ASP A 330 -33.07 -24.38 -12.58
C ASP A 330 -32.96 -23.52 -13.84
N TRP A 331 -32.13 -23.96 -14.78
CA TRP A 331 -31.86 -23.20 -15.99
C TRP A 331 -33.10 -23.04 -16.88
N GLN A 332 -34.03 -24.00 -16.87
CA GLN A 332 -35.26 -23.92 -17.68
C GLN A 332 -36.20 -22.88 -17.07
N ARG A 333 -36.35 -22.90 -15.74
CA ARG A 333 -37.08 -21.87 -15.01
C ARG A 333 -36.46 -20.49 -15.23
N TYR A 334 -35.14 -20.38 -15.12
CA TYR A 334 -34.41 -19.14 -15.32
C TYR A 334 -34.68 -18.54 -16.71
N LEU A 335 -34.59 -19.33 -17.78
CA LEU A 335 -34.93 -18.85 -19.13
C LEU A 335 -36.41 -18.50 -19.31
N THR A 336 -37.31 -19.17 -18.57
CA THR A 336 -38.76 -18.87 -18.57
C THR A 336 -39.08 -17.58 -17.83
N LEU A 337 -38.32 -17.23 -16.78
CA LEU A 337 -38.49 -15.98 -16.04
C LEU A 337 -37.92 -14.76 -16.79
N HIS A 338 -36.98 -15.01 -17.71
CA HIS A 338 -36.17 -13.97 -18.37
C HIS A 338 -36.20 -14.15 -19.90
N ASP A 339 -37.33 -13.80 -20.52
CA ASP A 339 -37.56 -13.96 -21.97
C ASP A 339 -36.51 -13.25 -22.84
N ASP A 340 -35.89 -12.18 -22.33
CA ASP A 340 -34.83 -11.44 -23.01
C ASP A 340 -33.59 -12.31 -23.28
N LEU A 341 -33.32 -13.31 -22.43
CA LEU A 341 -32.19 -14.21 -22.59
C LEU A 341 -32.38 -15.14 -23.79
N THR A 342 -33.58 -15.68 -23.94
CA THR A 342 -33.93 -16.52 -25.10
C THR A 342 -33.86 -15.68 -26.39
N ALA A 343 -34.34 -14.43 -26.35
CA ALA A 343 -34.23 -13.50 -27.47
C ALA A 343 -32.76 -13.15 -27.81
N ALA A 344 -31.87 -13.14 -26.81
CA ALA A 344 -30.42 -12.99 -26.97
C ALA A 344 -29.70 -14.28 -27.41
N GLY A 345 -30.42 -15.38 -27.64
CA GLY A 345 -29.86 -16.66 -28.10
C GLY A 345 -29.33 -17.57 -26.99
N ILE A 346 -29.61 -17.27 -25.72
CA ILE A 346 -29.25 -18.11 -24.58
C ILE A 346 -30.32 -19.21 -24.46
N ALA A 347 -29.99 -20.41 -24.92
CA ALA A 347 -30.95 -21.51 -25.02
C ALA A 347 -30.44 -22.85 -24.46
N THR A 348 -29.29 -22.85 -23.80
CA THR A 348 -28.68 -24.05 -23.21
C THR A 348 -28.44 -23.86 -21.71
N GLU A 349 -28.42 -24.96 -20.96
CA GLU A 349 -28.08 -24.94 -19.53
C GLU A 349 -26.77 -24.21 -19.25
N GLN A 350 -25.72 -24.54 -20.02
CA GLN A 350 -24.41 -23.93 -19.87
C GLN A 350 -24.44 -22.42 -20.13
N ALA A 351 -25.14 -21.97 -21.18
CA ALA A 351 -25.25 -20.54 -21.49
C ALA A 351 -26.09 -19.78 -20.44
N ALA A 352 -27.13 -20.42 -19.90
CA ALA A 352 -27.95 -19.86 -18.82
C ALA A 352 -27.13 -19.69 -17.52
N ILE A 353 -26.35 -20.71 -17.14
CA ILE A 353 -25.43 -20.64 -15.99
C ILE A 353 -24.41 -19.53 -16.20
N GLU A 354 -23.75 -19.52 -17.38
CA GLU A 354 -22.72 -18.52 -17.69
C GLU A 354 -23.28 -17.09 -17.64
N HIS A 355 -24.47 -16.87 -18.20
CA HIS A 355 -25.14 -15.58 -18.12
C HIS A 355 -25.46 -15.20 -16.67
N TYR A 356 -26.03 -16.13 -15.89
CA TYR A 356 -26.38 -15.84 -14.50
C TYR A 356 -25.16 -15.44 -13.67
N LEU A 357 -24.06 -16.19 -13.80
CA LEU A 357 -22.80 -15.88 -13.11
C LEU A 357 -22.19 -14.56 -13.61
N SER A 358 -22.21 -14.31 -14.92
CA SER A 358 -21.61 -13.11 -15.52
C SER A 358 -22.42 -11.83 -15.32
N TYR A 359 -23.75 -11.91 -15.21
CA TYR A 359 -24.63 -10.75 -15.19
C TYR A 359 -25.76 -10.89 -14.18
N GLY A 360 -26.45 -12.03 -14.19
CA GLY A 360 -27.68 -12.24 -13.41
C GLY A 360 -27.55 -11.95 -11.92
N ILE A 361 -26.42 -12.30 -11.29
CA ILE A 361 -26.14 -11.99 -9.88
C ILE A 361 -26.17 -10.47 -9.62
N ARG A 362 -25.50 -9.68 -10.47
CA ARG A 362 -25.40 -8.22 -10.33
C ARG A 362 -26.69 -7.50 -10.71
N GLU A 363 -27.43 -8.09 -11.63
CA GLU A 363 -28.76 -7.63 -12.05
C GLU A 363 -29.86 -8.03 -11.06
N ASN A 364 -29.52 -8.79 -10.01
CA ASN A 364 -30.47 -9.37 -9.05
C ASN A 364 -31.58 -10.20 -9.73
N ARG A 365 -31.23 -10.95 -10.79
CA ARG A 365 -32.18 -11.81 -11.49
C ARG A 365 -32.62 -12.99 -10.62
N GLU A 366 -33.91 -13.27 -10.64
CA GLU A 366 -34.51 -14.41 -9.94
C GLU A 366 -34.09 -15.75 -10.58
N ILE A 367 -33.89 -16.78 -9.75
CA ILE A 367 -33.54 -18.17 -10.13
C ILE A 367 -34.49 -19.20 -9.52
#